data_AF-K7GET4-F1
#
_entry.id   AF-K7GET4-F1
#
_cell.length_a   1.000
_cell.length_b   1.000
_cell.length_c   1.000
_cell.angle_alpha   90.00
_cell.angle_beta   90.00
_cell.angle_gamma   90.00
#
_symmetry.space_group_name_H-M   'P 1'
#
loop_
_entity.id
_entity.type
_entity.pdbx_description
1 polymer ?
#
loop_
_entity_poly.entity_id
_entity_poly.type
_entity_poly.pdbx_seq_one_letter_code
_entity_poly.pdbx_strand_id
1 'polypeptide(L)'
;MQQLFHENYEHNRKGYIQDLHNSKIHTAITLHPNKRPAYQYRLHNYILSRKISELRYRTIQLHRESALMSKLSNSEPHERNEVIEWEFLTGKLLYSVTENQPPRQSINSVLRAALDDTVMQVMEMINENSKSRGRQIDFKEIQYGYRRVDPMHGVEYILDLLLLYKRHKGRKLTVPVRRHAYLQQLFSKPFFKEAEELDIFSSFQGTKEIGGHSDKKIHILVPLTGRYDIFLRFMENFEKTCVIPRQNVKLAVILFSSDSGQDSSKHRELIKEYHNKYPKADMTLIPMTGEFSRGLGLEIASSQFDNTIQGQQVYYPIIFSQYDPKVIYGGNPPADSNFVFTKKTGFWRDYGFGITCIYKSDLLSAGGFDTSIQGWGLEDVDLFTKVITSGLKAFRSQEVGVVHVFHPVQCDPNLDPKQYKMCLGSRASTFASTMQLAELWLEKH
;
A
#
# COMPACT_ATOMS: atom_id res chain seq x y z
N MET A 1 -23.29 10.35 18.55
CA MET A 1 -22.37 11.51 18.66
C MET A 1 -20.99 10.95 19.04
N GLN A 2 -20.00 10.99 18.15
CA GLN A 2 -18.64 10.52 18.46
C GLN A 2 -18.04 11.44 19.54
N GLN A 3 -17.50 10.88 20.61
CA GLN A 3 -16.76 11.68 21.60
C GLN A 3 -15.30 11.76 21.14
N LEU A 4 -14.83 12.96 20.80
CA LEU A 4 -13.45 13.15 20.31
C LEU A 4 -12.39 12.66 21.32
N PHE A 5 -12.74 12.70 22.61
CA PHE A 5 -11.87 12.34 23.73
C PHE A 5 -12.70 11.69 24.85
N HIS A 6 -12.27 10.52 25.34
CA HIS A 6 -12.83 9.93 26.57
C HIS A 6 -11.85 10.13 27.72
N GLU A 7 -12.20 11.02 28.65
CA GLU A 7 -11.55 11.17 29.95
C GLU A 7 -12.49 10.74 31.06
N ASN A 8 -11.94 10.05 32.07
CA ASN A 8 -12.69 9.63 33.25
C ASN A 8 -12.12 10.37 34.47
N TYR A 9 -12.32 11.68 34.52
CA TYR A 9 -12.05 12.52 35.69
C TYR A 9 -13.37 12.77 36.42
N GLU A 10 -13.85 11.77 37.17
CA GLU A 10 -14.78 12.06 38.27
C GLU A 10 -13.97 12.49 39.50
N HIS A 11 -14.53 13.42 40.27
CA HIS A 11 -13.88 14.30 41.26
C HIS A 11 -12.99 13.65 42.35
N ASN A 12 -12.81 12.33 42.36
CA ASN A 12 -11.89 11.64 43.27
C ASN A 12 -11.24 10.34 42.72
N ARG A 13 -11.34 10.04 41.42
CA ARG A 13 -10.68 8.86 40.83
C ARG A 13 -9.61 9.28 39.84
N LYS A 14 -8.34 8.97 40.16
CA LYS A 14 -7.21 9.09 39.22
C LYS A 14 -7.61 8.39 37.92
N GLY A 15 -7.64 9.11 36.80
CA GLY A 15 -8.20 8.65 35.52
C GLY A 15 -7.63 7.32 35.02
N TYR A 16 -8.27 6.22 35.41
CA TYR A 16 -7.94 4.87 35.00
C TYR A 16 -9.10 4.28 34.22
N ILE A 17 -8.82 3.74 33.05
CA ILE A 17 -9.78 2.97 32.27
C ILE A 17 -9.73 1.54 32.81
N GLN A 18 -10.55 1.25 33.82
CA GLN A 18 -10.68 -0.08 34.41
C GLN A 18 -11.76 -0.90 33.72
N ASP A 19 -12.89 -0.25 33.42
CA ASP A 19 -14.01 -0.84 32.70
C ASP A 19 -13.89 -0.50 31.22
N LEU A 20 -13.63 -1.52 30.40
CA LEU A 20 -13.42 -1.39 28.97
C LEU A 20 -14.72 -1.59 28.18
N HIS A 21 -15.80 -2.04 28.81
CA HIS A 21 -17.09 -2.28 28.14
C HIS A 21 -18.04 -1.07 28.16
N ASN A 22 -17.51 0.11 28.49
CA ASN A 22 -18.27 1.35 28.52
C ASN A 22 -18.49 1.93 27.11
N SER A 23 -19.74 2.19 26.74
CA SER A 23 -20.14 2.75 25.44
C SER A 23 -19.41 4.04 25.05
N LYS A 24 -18.92 4.82 26.03
CA LYS A 24 -18.13 6.04 25.81
C LYS A 24 -16.71 5.77 25.32
N ILE A 25 -16.09 4.66 25.73
CA ILE A 25 -14.77 4.21 25.21
C ILE A 25 -14.93 3.75 23.77
N HIS A 26 -16.08 3.15 23.45
CA HIS A 26 -16.33 2.60 22.14
C HIS A 26 -16.39 3.64 21.02
N THR A 27 -16.74 4.89 21.35
CA THR A 27 -16.90 6.02 20.41
C THR A 27 -15.76 7.04 20.49
N ALA A 28 -14.73 6.75 21.30
CA ALA A 28 -13.61 7.63 21.54
C ALA A 28 -12.54 7.48 20.45
N ILE A 29 -12.22 8.57 19.76
CA ILE A 29 -11.12 8.60 18.76
C ILE A 29 -9.77 8.61 19.48
N THR A 30 -9.70 9.29 20.63
CA THR A 30 -8.51 9.36 21.46
C THR A 30 -8.90 9.01 22.90
N LEU A 31 -8.17 8.10 23.52
CA LEU A 31 -8.39 7.71 24.92
C LEU A 31 -7.43 8.48 25.82
N HIS A 32 -7.89 8.87 27.01
CA HIS A 32 -6.99 9.43 28.02
C HIS A 32 -5.86 8.44 28.34
N PRO A 33 -4.59 8.90 28.50
CA PRO A 33 -3.46 8.03 28.78
C PRO A 33 -3.70 7.15 30.01
N ASN A 34 -3.65 5.83 29.81
CA ASN A 34 -3.75 4.87 30.90
C ASN A 34 -2.37 4.73 31.54
N LYS A 35 -2.19 5.24 32.77
CA LYS A 35 -0.88 5.39 33.42
C LYS A 35 -0.39 4.13 34.16
N ARG A 36 -1.17 3.04 34.16
CA ARG A 36 -0.82 1.77 34.83
C ARG A 36 -0.57 0.65 33.81
N PRO A 37 0.62 0.00 33.81
CA PRO A 37 0.96 -1.05 32.85
C PRO A 37 -0.08 -2.19 32.75
N ALA A 38 -0.60 -2.66 33.89
CA ALA A 38 -1.62 -3.72 33.91
C ALA A 38 -2.91 -3.34 33.15
N TYR A 39 -3.29 -2.07 33.16
CA TYR A 39 -4.45 -1.58 32.43
C TYR A 39 -4.13 -1.24 30.96
N GLN A 40 -2.88 -0.92 30.64
CA GLN A 40 -2.42 -0.79 29.24
C GLN A 40 -2.49 -2.14 28.52
N TYR A 41 -2.05 -3.23 29.16
CA TYR A 41 -2.15 -4.58 28.59
C TYR A 41 -3.60 -5.03 28.38
N ARG A 42 -4.48 -4.78 29.36
CA ARG A 42 -5.91 -5.06 29.24
C ARG A 42 -6.56 -4.25 28.11
N LEU A 43 -6.20 -2.97 27.98
CA LEU A 43 -6.67 -2.12 26.89
C LEU A 43 -6.18 -2.63 25.52
N HIS A 44 -4.93 -3.09 25.42
CA HIS A 44 -4.38 -3.67 24.18
C HIS A 44 -5.14 -4.91 23.72
N ASN A 45 -5.34 -5.89 24.61
CA ASN A 45 -6.13 -7.09 24.31
C ASN A 45 -7.58 -6.76 23.92
N TYR A 46 -8.18 -5.79 24.61
CA TYR A 46 -9.52 -5.33 24.29
C TYR A 46 -9.59 -4.67 22.89
N ILE A 47 -8.64 -3.81 22.54
CA ILE A 47 -8.56 -3.19 21.20
C ILE A 47 -8.37 -4.26 20.11
N LEU A 48 -7.51 -5.27 20.33
CA LEU A 48 -7.34 -6.37 19.39
C LEU A 48 -8.64 -7.17 19.21
N SER A 49 -9.33 -7.51 20.28
CA SER A 49 -10.62 -8.22 20.22
C SER A 49 -11.70 -7.42 19.48
N ARG A 50 -11.68 -6.09 19.62
CA ARG A 50 -12.56 -5.18 18.88
C ARG A 50 -12.20 -5.12 17.41
N LYS A 51 -10.92 -5.05 17.07
CA LYS A 51 -10.47 -5.05 15.68
C LYS A 51 -10.87 -6.35 14.97
N ILE A 52 -10.77 -7.48 15.67
CA ILE A 52 -11.28 -8.77 15.18
C ILE A 52 -12.80 -8.70 14.96
N SER A 53 -13.55 -8.14 15.90
CA SER A 53 -15.02 -8.01 15.79
C SER A 53 -15.46 -7.05 14.69
N GLU A 54 -14.76 -5.93 14.52
CA GLU A 54 -14.98 -4.95 13.45
C GLU A 54 -14.68 -5.56 12.09
N LEU A 55 -13.56 -6.26 11.94
CA LEU A 55 -13.21 -6.97 10.71
C LEU A 55 -14.29 -8.00 10.36
N ARG A 56 -14.78 -8.77 11.35
CA ARG A 56 -15.89 -9.70 11.16
C ARG A 56 -17.19 -8.99 10.73
N TYR A 57 -17.54 -7.88 11.38
CA TYR A 57 -18.71 -7.09 11.01
C TYR A 57 -18.57 -6.51 9.60
N ARG A 58 -17.40 -5.98 9.24
CA ARG A 58 -17.11 -5.47 7.91
C ARG A 58 -17.15 -6.56 6.86
N THR A 59 -16.67 -7.76 7.17
CA THR A 59 -16.88 -8.94 6.30
C THR A 59 -18.37 -9.20 6.09
N ILE A 60 -19.19 -9.20 7.14
CA ILE A 60 -20.64 -9.40 7.03
C ILE A 60 -21.30 -8.27 6.21
N GLN A 61 -20.90 -7.02 6.43
CA GLN A 61 -21.43 -5.88 5.70
C GLN A 61 -21.05 -5.96 4.22
N LEU A 62 -19.80 -6.27 3.89
CA LEU A 62 -19.37 -6.52 2.51
C LEU A 62 -20.10 -7.69 1.87
N HIS A 63 -20.42 -8.75 2.63
CA HIS A 63 -21.27 -9.85 2.13
C HIS A 63 -22.72 -9.38 1.87
N ARG A 64 -23.27 -8.50 2.71
CA ARG A 64 -24.62 -7.95 2.53
C ARG A 64 -24.69 -6.93 1.40
N GLU A 65 -23.67 -6.08 1.27
CA GLU A 65 -23.49 -5.17 0.14
C GLU A 65 -23.31 -5.97 -1.14
N SER A 66 -22.54 -7.06 -1.12
CA SER A 66 -22.48 -8.01 -2.23
C SER A 66 -23.87 -8.66 -2.49
N ALA A 67 -24.64 -9.05 -1.49
CA ALA A 67 -25.99 -9.55 -1.73
C ALA A 67 -26.97 -8.47 -2.27
N LEU A 68 -26.82 -7.21 -1.88
CA LEU A 68 -27.64 -6.07 -2.30
C LEU A 68 -27.26 -5.55 -3.69
N MET A 69 -25.97 -5.42 -3.96
CA MET A 69 -25.43 -5.09 -5.28
C MET A 69 -25.75 -6.19 -6.29
N SER A 70 -25.88 -7.46 -5.87
CA SER A 70 -26.39 -8.56 -6.71
C SER A 70 -27.88 -8.36 -7.06
N LYS A 71 -28.69 -7.81 -6.15
CA LYS A 71 -30.09 -7.44 -6.45
C LYS A 71 -30.22 -6.20 -7.33
N LEU A 72 -29.33 -5.21 -7.18
CA LEU A 72 -29.29 -4.01 -8.00
C LEU A 72 -28.74 -4.30 -9.41
N SER A 73 -27.76 -5.19 -9.53
CA SER A 73 -27.13 -5.61 -10.80
C SER A 73 -28.01 -6.52 -11.67
N ASN A 74 -29.20 -6.90 -11.20
CA ASN A 74 -30.24 -7.47 -12.06
C ASN A 74 -30.91 -6.41 -12.96
N SER A 75 -30.48 -5.15 -12.90
CA SER A 75 -30.78 -4.14 -13.91
C SER A 75 -29.90 -4.34 -15.14
N GLU A 76 -30.51 -4.34 -16.33
CA GLU A 76 -29.75 -4.28 -17.58
C GLU A 76 -28.90 -3.00 -17.59
N PRO A 77 -27.61 -3.07 -17.98
CA PRO A 77 -26.76 -1.88 -18.05
C PRO A 77 -27.38 -0.84 -18.99
N HIS A 78 -27.48 0.41 -18.51
CA HIS A 78 -28.07 1.52 -19.26
C HIS A 78 -27.02 2.35 -19.98
N GLU A 79 -25.80 2.38 -19.43
CA GLU A 79 -24.65 3.08 -20.00
C GLU A 79 -23.48 2.13 -20.27
N ARG A 80 -22.67 2.44 -21.29
CA ARG A 80 -21.53 1.61 -21.70
C ARG A 80 -20.52 1.38 -20.57
N ASN A 81 -20.37 2.37 -19.68
CA ASN A 81 -19.41 2.34 -18.58
C ASN A 81 -19.79 1.36 -17.47
N GLU A 82 -21.01 0.83 -17.48
CA GLU A 82 -21.52 -0.15 -16.52
C GLU A 82 -21.23 -1.60 -16.96
N VAL A 83 -20.79 -1.79 -18.22
CA VAL A 83 -20.50 -3.12 -18.76
C VAL A 83 -19.13 -3.58 -18.26
N ILE A 84 -19.11 -4.68 -17.50
CA ILE A 84 -17.87 -5.34 -17.08
C ILE A 84 -17.23 -5.99 -18.30
N GLU A 85 -16.07 -5.48 -18.70
CA GLU A 85 -15.35 -5.91 -19.90
C GLU A 85 -14.72 -7.30 -19.74
N TRP A 86 -14.73 -8.05 -20.83
CA TRP A 86 -14.03 -9.33 -20.93
C TRP A 86 -12.59 -9.10 -21.41
N GLU A 87 -11.65 -9.68 -20.69
CA GLU A 87 -10.27 -9.82 -21.13
C GLU A 87 -10.14 -11.08 -21.98
N PHE A 88 -9.50 -10.97 -23.14
CA PHE A 88 -9.22 -12.12 -23.99
C PHE A 88 -7.87 -12.72 -23.61
N LEU A 89 -7.80 -14.05 -23.46
CA LEU A 89 -6.57 -14.74 -23.10
C LEU A 89 -6.30 -15.92 -24.04
N THR A 90 -5.02 -16.25 -24.16
CA THR A 90 -4.51 -17.47 -24.79
C THR A 90 -3.63 -18.20 -23.77
N GLY A 91 -3.04 -19.36 -24.09
CA GLY A 91 -2.12 -20.02 -23.15
C GLY A 91 -0.92 -19.17 -22.69
N LYS A 92 -0.58 -18.08 -23.39
CA LYS A 92 0.61 -17.24 -23.10
C LYS A 92 0.32 -15.75 -22.95
N LEU A 93 -0.70 -15.24 -23.63
CA LEU A 93 -0.96 -13.80 -23.75
C LEU A 93 -2.30 -13.44 -23.15
N LEU A 94 -2.36 -12.25 -22.55
CA LEU A 94 -3.55 -11.57 -22.08
C LEU A 94 -3.75 -10.30 -22.91
N TYR A 95 -5.00 -10.04 -23.29
CA TYR A 95 -5.41 -8.85 -24.01
C TYR A 95 -6.48 -8.13 -23.20
N SER A 96 -6.17 -6.89 -22.80
CA SER A 96 -7.01 -6.08 -21.91
C SER A 96 -7.15 -4.66 -22.46
N VAL A 97 -8.28 -4.03 -22.17
CA VAL A 97 -8.62 -2.65 -22.60
C VAL A 97 -8.36 -1.65 -21.46
N THR A 98 -7.71 -2.09 -20.38
CA THR A 98 -7.42 -1.25 -19.21
C THR A 98 -6.53 -0.05 -19.57
N GLU A 99 -6.90 1.13 -19.07
CA GLU A 99 -6.12 2.36 -19.26
C GLU A 99 -4.69 2.22 -18.73
N ASN A 100 -3.74 2.86 -19.42
CA ASN A 100 -2.32 2.90 -19.05
C ASN A 100 -1.61 1.54 -18.97
N GLN A 101 -2.22 0.47 -19.50
CA GLN A 101 -1.56 -0.80 -19.69
C GLN A 101 -1.45 -1.17 -21.18
N PRO A 102 -0.41 -1.91 -21.59
CA PRO A 102 -0.31 -2.37 -22.97
C PRO A 102 -1.50 -3.30 -23.28
N PRO A 103 -2.18 -3.13 -24.43
CA PRO A 103 -3.34 -3.96 -24.81
C PRO A 103 -3.02 -5.45 -24.97
N ARG A 104 -1.73 -5.79 -25.07
CA ARG A 104 -1.21 -7.15 -25.15
C ARG A 104 -0.12 -7.33 -24.11
N GLN A 105 -0.29 -8.31 -23.25
CA GLN A 105 0.58 -8.61 -22.12
C GLN A 105 0.90 -10.11 -22.06
N SER A 106 2.01 -10.47 -21.43
CA SER A 106 2.23 -11.85 -21.00
C SER A 106 1.36 -12.15 -19.77
N ILE A 107 0.83 -13.37 -19.68
CA ILE A 107 0.15 -13.83 -18.47
C ILE A 107 1.15 -13.84 -17.30
N ASN A 108 0.83 -13.09 -16.24
CA ASN A 108 1.65 -13.03 -15.03
C ASN A 108 1.60 -14.36 -14.24
N SER A 109 2.54 -14.56 -13.32
CA SER A 109 2.63 -15.81 -12.55
C SER A 109 1.39 -16.10 -11.70
N VAL A 110 0.76 -15.06 -11.15
CA VAL A 110 -0.44 -15.17 -10.31
C VAL A 110 -1.64 -15.67 -11.12
N LEU A 111 -1.89 -15.08 -12.29
CA LEU A 111 -2.97 -15.47 -13.19
C LEU A 111 -2.70 -16.86 -13.78
N ARG A 112 -1.45 -17.20 -14.09
CA ARG A 112 -1.09 -18.55 -14.54
C ARG A 112 -1.41 -19.59 -13.48
N ALA A 113 -1.00 -19.37 -12.23
CA ALA A 113 -1.32 -20.27 -11.13
C ALA A 113 -2.84 -20.43 -10.94
N ALA A 114 -3.59 -19.32 -10.99
CA ALA A 114 -5.05 -19.36 -10.88
C ALA A 114 -5.73 -20.16 -12.02
N LEU A 115 -5.24 -20.01 -13.26
CA LEU A 115 -5.73 -20.78 -14.41
C LEU A 115 -5.38 -22.26 -14.28
N ASP A 116 -4.15 -22.59 -13.85
CA ASP A 116 -3.70 -23.97 -13.66
C ASP A 116 -4.54 -24.68 -12.57
N ASP A 117 -4.80 -24.00 -11.44
CA ASP A 117 -5.67 -24.52 -10.38
C ASP A 117 -7.11 -24.70 -10.86
N THR A 118 -7.64 -23.75 -11.62
CA THR A 118 -8.99 -23.83 -12.20
C THR A 118 -9.10 -25.01 -13.16
N VAL A 119 -8.13 -25.18 -14.06
CA VAL A 119 -8.07 -26.33 -14.98
C VAL A 119 -7.93 -27.63 -14.20
N MET A 120 -7.09 -27.69 -13.18
CA MET A 120 -6.93 -28.89 -12.35
C MET A 120 -8.25 -29.34 -11.73
N GLN A 121 -9.01 -28.41 -11.13
CA GLN A 121 -10.33 -28.71 -10.55
C GLN A 121 -11.32 -29.22 -11.61
N VAL A 122 -11.37 -28.57 -12.77
CA VAL A 122 -12.22 -28.99 -13.89
C VAL A 122 -11.84 -30.40 -14.36
N MET A 123 -10.55 -30.69 -14.46
CA MET A 123 -10.06 -32.00 -14.87
C MET A 123 -10.36 -33.08 -13.84
N GLU A 124 -10.33 -32.76 -12.54
CA GLU A 124 -10.74 -33.67 -11.47
C GLU A 124 -12.22 -34.02 -11.60
N MET A 125 -13.09 -33.02 -11.74
CA MET A 125 -14.53 -33.20 -11.96
C MET A 125 -14.85 -34.02 -13.22
N ILE A 126 -14.17 -33.75 -14.34
CA ILE A 126 -14.35 -34.49 -15.59
C ILE A 126 -13.88 -35.95 -15.44
N ASN A 127 -12.78 -36.17 -14.71
CA ASN A 127 -12.20 -37.50 -14.56
C ASN A 127 -12.88 -38.36 -13.50
N GLU A 128 -13.60 -37.77 -12.54
CA GLU A 128 -14.38 -38.48 -11.52
C GLU A 128 -15.28 -39.56 -12.16
N ASN A 129 -16.02 -39.17 -13.21
CA ASN A 129 -16.90 -40.06 -13.97
C ASN A 129 -16.20 -40.90 -15.05
N SER A 130 -14.96 -40.55 -15.42
CA SER A 130 -14.23 -41.21 -16.51
C SER A 130 -13.45 -42.43 -16.01
N LYS A 131 -12.87 -42.35 -14.81
CA LYS A 131 -12.05 -43.42 -14.19
C LYS A 131 -12.87 -44.69 -13.95
N SER A 132 -14.11 -44.57 -13.50
CA SER A 132 -15.04 -45.70 -13.28
C SER A 132 -15.33 -46.53 -14.53
N ARG A 133 -15.08 -45.96 -15.72
CA ARG A 133 -15.31 -46.60 -17.03
C ARG A 133 -14.01 -47.02 -17.74
N GLY A 134 -12.86 -46.98 -17.06
CA GLY A 134 -11.55 -47.38 -17.63
C GLY A 134 -11.00 -46.40 -18.66
N ARG A 135 -11.29 -45.11 -18.48
CA ARG A 135 -10.93 -44.00 -19.37
C ARG A 135 -10.26 -42.90 -18.57
N GLN A 136 -9.39 -42.15 -19.24
CA GLN A 136 -8.72 -41.00 -18.67
C GLN A 136 -8.78 -39.85 -19.66
N ILE A 137 -9.06 -38.65 -19.18
CA ILE A 137 -9.03 -37.42 -19.98
C ILE A 137 -7.90 -36.58 -19.43
N ASP A 138 -6.92 -36.26 -20.27
CA ASP A 138 -5.80 -35.40 -19.90
C ASP A 138 -5.97 -34.01 -20.51
N PHE A 139 -5.51 -32.99 -19.80
CA PHE A 139 -5.46 -31.63 -20.31
C PHE A 139 -4.23 -31.47 -21.21
N LYS A 140 -4.39 -30.79 -22.35
CA LYS A 140 -3.28 -30.47 -23.25
C LYS A 140 -2.93 -28.99 -23.21
N GLU A 141 -3.90 -28.12 -23.50
CA GLU A 141 -3.71 -26.67 -23.50
C GLU A 141 -5.04 -25.91 -23.48
N ILE A 142 -5.01 -24.64 -23.05
CA ILE A 142 -6.07 -23.67 -23.31
C ILE A 142 -5.77 -23.07 -24.69
N GLN A 143 -6.66 -23.28 -25.66
CA GLN A 143 -6.50 -22.67 -26.99
C GLN A 143 -6.71 -21.16 -26.90
N TYR A 144 -7.83 -20.76 -26.30
CA TYR A 144 -8.13 -19.39 -25.92
C TYR A 144 -9.17 -19.37 -24.81
N GLY A 145 -9.40 -18.20 -24.25
CA GLY A 145 -10.51 -17.98 -23.35
C GLY A 145 -10.83 -16.51 -23.17
N TYR A 146 -11.90 -16.27 -22.44
CA TYR A 146 -12.30 -14.96 -21.96
C TYR A 146 -12.36 -15.02 -20.45
N ARG A 147 -11.91 -13.94 -19.80
CA ARG A 147 -11.96 -13.77 -18.36
C ARG A 147 -12.58 -12.43 -18.02
N ARG A 148 -13.44 -12.38 -17.03
CA ARG A 148 -13.79 -11.12 -16.37
C ARG A 148 -13.83 -11.32 -14.86
N VAL A 149 -13.63 -10.24 -14.13
CA VAL A 149 -13.82 -10.23 -12.67
C VAL A 149 -15.15 -9.56 -12.42
N ASP A 150 -16.13 -10.34 -12.03
CA ASP A 150 -17.37 -9.83 -11.51
C ASP A 150 -17.18 -9.56 -10.00
N PRO A 151 -17.26 -8.30 -9.53
CA PRO A 151 -17.13 -7.97 -8.11
C PRO A 151 -18.11 -8.73 -7.20
N MET A 152 -19.20 -9.23 -7.76
CA MET A 152 -20.30 -9.89 -7.08
C MET A 152 -20.15 -11.40 -7.05
N HIS A 153 -19.79 -11.98 -8.20
CA HIS A 153 -19.84 -13.43 -8.41
C HIS A 153 -18.45 -14.08 -8.48
N GLY A 154 -17.37 -13.28 -8.43
CA GLY A 154 -16.02 -13.79 -8.52
C GLY A 154 -15.47 -13.72 -9.94
N VAL A 155 -14.55 -14.62 -10.26
CA VAL A 155 -13.89 -14.63 -11.57
C VAL A 155 -14.64 -15.56 -12.50
N GLU A 156 -15.06 -15.04 -13.64
CA GLU A 156 -15.73 -15.83 -14.67
C GLU A 156 -14.77 -16.14 -15.80
N TYR A 157 -14.82 -17.39 -16.28
CA TYR A 157 -14.02 -17.86 -17.39
C TYR A 157 -14.90 -18.54 -18.44
N ILE A 158 -14.61 -18.23 -19.70
CA ILE A 158 -15.05 -18.99 -20.86
C ILE A 158 -13.79 -19.56 -21.47
N LEU A 159 -13.49 -20.83 -21.22
CA LEU A 159 -12.25 -21.46 -21.66
C LEU A 159 -12.51 -22.46 -22.79
N ASP A 160 -11.71 -22.38 -23.83
CA ASP A 160 -11.64 -23.40 -24.86
C ASP A 160 -10.46 -24.33 -24.60
N LEU A 161 -10.78 -25.53 -24.13
CA LEU A 161 -9.82 -26.52 -23.68
C LEU A 161 -9.59 -27.57 -24.76
N LEU A 162 -8.32 -27.80 -25.09
CA LEU A 162 -7.90 -28.97 -25.84
C LEU A 162 -7.54 -30.09 -24.85
N LEU A 163 -8.28 -31.18 -24.93
CA LEU A 163 -8.17 -32.35 -24.06
C LEU A 163 -7.72 -33.58 -24.86
N LEU A 164 -7.13 -34.56 -24.19
CA LEU A 164 -6.74 -35.85 -24.76
C LEU A 164 -7.54 -36.95 -24.10
N TYR A 165 -8.46 -37.53 -24.84
CA TYR A 165 -9.21 -38.69 -24.40
C TYR A 165 -8.37 -39.95 -24.61
N LYS A 166 -8.03 -40.64 -23.53
CA LYS A 166 -7.25 -41.88 -23.52
C LYS A 166 -8.12 -43.05 -23.04
N ARG A 167 -8.30 -44.04 -23.92
CA ARG A 167 -8.95 -45.30 -23.58
C ARG A 167 -7.89 -46.35 -23.26
N HIS A 168 -7.91 -46.86 -22.03
CA HIS A 168 -6.97 -47.88 -21.57
C HIS A 168 -7.57 -49.30 -21.60
N LYS A 169 -8.90 -49.43 -21.52
CA LYS A 169 -9.59 -50.73 -21.59
C LYS A 169 -9.91 -51.12 -23.03
N GLY A 170 -9.28 -52.19 -23.53
CA GLY A 170 -9.41 -52.68 -24.91
C GLY A 170 -8.31 -52.13 -25.84
N ARG A 171 -8.63 -51.87 -27.12
CA ARG A 171 -7.67 -51.25 -28.05
C ARG A 171 -7.34 -49.84 -27.58
N LYS A 172 -6.06 -49.59 -27.27
CA LYS A 172 -5.56 -48.28 -26.85
C LYS A 172 -5.85 -47.25 -27.94
N LEU A 173 -6.45 -46.14 -27.54
CA LEU A 173 -6.83 -45.04 -28.43
C LEU A 173 -6.65 -43.72 -27.69
N THR A 174 -6.01 -42.76 -28.37
CA THR A 174 -5.89 -41.38 -27.91
C THR A 174 -6.53 -40.46 -28.94
N VAL A 175 -7.51 -39.67 -28.53
CA VAL A 175 -8.22 -38.74 -29.43
C VAL A 175 -8.18 -37.33 -28.83
N PRO A 176 -7.73 -36.31 -29.58
CA PRO A 176 -7.87 -34.93 -29.15
C PRO A 176 -9.35 -34.51 -29.19
N VAL A 177 -9.82 -33.90 -28.12
CA VAL A 177 -11.20 -33.44 -27.98
C VAL A 177 -11.17 -31.99 -27.53
N ARG A 178 -11.92 -31.13 -28.22
CA ARG A 178 -12.09 -29.72 -27.87
C ARG A 178 -13.35 -29.54 -27.03
N ARG A 179 -13.26 -28.76 -25.94
CA ARG A 179 -14.39 -28.50 -25.04
C ARG A 179 -14.40 -27.06 -24.56
N HIS A 180 -15.56 -26.42 -24.68
CA HIS A 180 -15.83 -25.13 -24.05
C HIS A 180 -16.27 -25.36 -22.61
N ALA A 181 -15.57 -24.73 -21.67
CA ALA A 181 -15.87 -24.74 -20.25
C ALA A 181 -16.31 -23.33 -19.83
N TYR A 182 -17.50 -23.25 -19.24
CA TYR A 182 -18.03 -22.03 -18.63
C TYR A 182 -17.89 -22.19 -17.12
N LEU A 183 -17.02 -21.39 -16.53
CA LEU A 183 -16.59 -21.55 -15.15
C LEU A 183 -16.80 -20.26 -14.39
N GLN A 184 -17.25 -20.38 -13.16
CA GLN A 184 -17.37 -19.27 -12.23
C GLN A 184 -16.63 -19.64 -10.95
N GLN A 185 -15.48 -19.02 -10.74
CA GLN A 185 -14.69 -19.14 -9.53
C GLN A 185 -15.19 -18.10 -8.53
N LEU A 186 -16.04 -18.53 -7.61
CA LEU A 186 -16.52 -17.70 -6.52
C LEU A 186 -15.34 -17.17 -5.70
N PHE A 187 -15.44 -15.93 -5.21
CA PHE A 187 -14.51 -15.46 -4.20
C PHE A 187 -14.60 -16.38 -2.98
N SER A 188 -13.49 -17.01 -2.62
CA SER A 188 -13.43 -17.83 -1.41
C SER A 188 -13.78 -16.96 -0.20
N LYS A 189 -14.38 -17.56 0.83
CA LYS A 189 -14.41 -16.93 2.16
C LYS A 189 -12.98 -16.50 2.50
N PRO A 190 -12.76 -15.31 3.08
CA PRO A 190 -11.44 -14.92 3.55
C PRO A 190 -10.91 -16.05 4.44
N PHE A 191 -9.86 -16.72 3.98
CA PHE A 191 -9.16 -17.71 4.79
C PHE A 191 -7.75 -17.19 5.03
N PHE A 192 -7.35 -17.24 6.28
CA PHE A 192 -6.01 -16.88 6.69
C PHE A 192 -5.18 -18.15 6.57
N LYS A 193 -4.22 -18.15 5.64
CA LYS A 193 -3.16 -19.15 5.62
C LYS A 193 -1.91 -18.44 6.12
N GLU A 194 -1.41 -18.88 7.26
CA GLU A 194 -0.08 -18.49 7.71
C GLU A 194 0.91 -19.00 6.66
N ALA A 195 1.67 -18.09 6.04
CA ALA A 195 2.80 -18.50 5.21
C ALA A 195 3.73 -19.32 6.12
N GLU A 196 4.22 -20.46 5.63
CA GLU A 196 4.99 -21.47 6.38
C GLU A 196 5.79 -20.86 7.53
N GLU A 197 5.56 -21.40 8.74
CA GLU A 197 6.17 -20.96 10.00
C GLU A 197 7.66 -20.67 9.79
N LEU A 198 8.04 -19.39 9.87
CA LEU A 198 9.36 -19.05 10.37
C LEU A 198 9.49 -19.78 11.70
N ASP A 199 10.44 -20.70 11.78
CA ASP A 199 10.65 -21.56 12.94
C ASP A 199 11.07 -20.71 14.17
N ILE A 200 10.07 -20.15 14.85
CA ILE A 200 10.17 -19.32 16.05
C ILE A 200 10.76 -20.15 17.21
N PHE A 201 10.68 -21.48 17.16
CA PHE A 201 11.19 -22.36 18.22
C PHE A 201 12.70 -22.51 18.23
N SER A 202 13.39 -22.26 17.11
CA SER A 202 14.86 -22.19 17.09
C SER A 202 15.45 -21.02 17.90
N SER A 203 14.62 -20.02 18.26
CA SER A 203 15.05 -18.81 18.99
C SER A 203 14.91 -18.92 20.52
N PHE A 204 14.38 -20.03 21.05
CA PHE A 204 14.07 -20.20 22.49
C PHE A 204 14.92 -21.24 23.23
N GLN A 205 15.90 -21.87 22.59
CA GLN A 205 16.91 -22.69 23.30
C GLN A 205 18.28 -22.04 23.26
N GLY A 206 18.50 -21.14 24.21
CA GLY A 206 19.79 -20.46 24.37
C GLY A 206 19.74 -19.42 25.48
N THR A 207 19.46 -19.83 26.72
CA THR A 207 19.77 -19.04 27.91
C THR A 207 21.29 -18.91 28.04
N LYS A 208 21.87 -17.93 27.34
CA LYS A 208 23.13 -17.26 27.72
C LYS A 208 23.01 -15.80 27.30
N GLU A 209 23.22 -14.92 28.27
CA GLU A 209 23.35 -13.48 28.11
C GLU A 209 24.19 -13.12 26.88
N ILE A 210 23.65 -12.30 25.97
CA ILE A 210 24.32 -11.28 25.14
C ILE A 210 23.22 -10.46 24.47
N GLY A 211 23.35 -9.13 24.51
CA GLY A 211 22.32 -8.15 24.19
C GLY A 211 21.81 -8.14 22.76
N GLY A 212 20.57 -7.66 22.64
CA GLY A 212 19.89 -7.38 21.38
C GLY A 212 18.50 -6.81 21.67
N HIS A 213 18.43 -5.70 22.41
CA HIS A 213 17.23 -4.86 22.35
C HIS A 213 16.96 -4.59 20.86
N SER A 214 15.70 -4.75 20.42
CA SER A 214 15.28 -4.29 19.11
C SER A 214 15.82 -2.87 18.91
N ASP A 215 16.72 -2.69 17.96
CA ASP A 215 17.45 -1.44 17.70
C ASP A 215 16.55 -0.37 17.04
N LYS A 216 15.23 -0.52 17.20
CA LYS A 216 14.22 0.36 16.66
C LYS A 216 14.09 1.58 17.57
N LYS A 217 14.50 2.72 17.03
CA LYS A 217 14.36 4.02 17.68
C LYS A 217 12.90 4.45 17.69
N ILE A 218 12.34 4.75 18.86
CA ILE A 218 10.97 5.24 19.00
C ILE A 218 10.99 6.77 18.98
N HIS A 219 10.25 7.37 18.04
CA HIS A 219 10.08 8.80 17.94
C HIS A 219 8.83 9.27 18.68
N ILE A 220 8.99 10.15 19.66
CA ILE A 220 7.89 10.73 20.45
C ILE A 220 7.74 12.19 20.07
N LEU A 221 6.56 12.54 19.54
CA LEU A 221 6.21 13.89 19.12
C LEU A 221 5.30 14.57 20.13
N VAL A 222 5.71 15.73 20.65
CA VAL A 222 4.95 16.46 21.66
C VAL A 222 4.74 17.91 21.23
N PRO A 223 3.66 18.22 20.50
CA PRO A 223 3.25 19.61 20.27
C PRO A 223 2.59 20.18 21.53
N LEU A 224 3.10 21.31 22.02
CA LEU A 224 2.57 21.99 23.20
C LEU A 224 2.62 23.53 23.13
N THR A 225 1.71 24.14 23.88
CA THR A 225 1.69 25.55 24.26
C THR A 225 1.27 25.63 25.73
N GLY A 226 1.92 26.46 26.52
CA GLY A 226 1.69 26.57 27.97
C GLY A 226 1.77 25.21 28.71
N ARG A 227 1.07 25.09 29.85
CA ARG A 227 0.91 23.86 30.65
C ARG A 227 2.23 23.26 31.21
N TYR A 228 3.07 24.12 31.76
CA TYR A 228 4.37 23.76 32.32
C TYR A 228 4.33 22.58 33.31
N ASP A 229 3.41 22.59 34.28
CA ASP A 229 3.37 21.53 35.31
C ASP A 229 3.05 20.14 34.73
N ILE A 230 2.26 20.09 33.66
CA ILE A 230 1.95 18.84 32.96
C ILE A 230 3.18 18.35 32.18
N PHE A 231 3.88 19.28 31.53
CA PHE A 231 5.11 18.97 30.80
C PHE A 231 6.23 18.53 31.75
N LEU A 232 6.38 19.17 32.91
CA LEU A 232 7.32 18.77 33.95
C LEU A 232 7.09 17.31 34.40
N ARG A 233 5.84 16.96 34.70
CA ARG A 233 5.47 15.58 35.03
C ARG A 233 5.73 14.60 33.87
N PHE A 234 5.52 15.03 32.62
CA PHE A 234 5.88 14.21 31.47
C PHE A 234 7.39 13.96 31.42
N MET A 235 8.21 15.01 31.59
CA MET A 235 9.66 14.92 31.61
C MET A 235 10.17 14.01 32.73
N GLU A 236 9.61 14.08 33.95
CA GLU A 236 9.97 13.16 35.04
C GLU A 236 9.67 11.69 34.71
N ASN A 237 8.57 11.41 34.00
CA ASN A 237 8.24 10.05 33.57
C ASN A 237 9.13 9.60 32.41
N PHE A 238 9.41 10.49 31.46
CA PHE A 238 10.32 10.25 30.36
C PHE A 238 11.74 9.98 30.89
N GLU A 239 12.18 10.72 31.92
CA GLU A 239 13.44 10.52 32.61
C GLU A 239 13.54 9.10 33.17
N LYS A 240 12.56 8.69 33.99
CA LYS A 240 12.55 7.38 34.66
C LYS A 240 12.39 6.19 33.71
N THR A 241 11.64 6.38 32.62
CA THR A 241 11.25 5.26 31.72
C THR A 241 12.18 5.15 30.52
N CYS A 242 12.66 6.28 30.00
CA CYS A 242 13.42 6.31 28.75
C CYS A 242 14.88 6.73 28.98
N VAL A 243 15.12 7.82 29.70
CA VAL A 243 16.47 8.41 29.80
C VAL A 243 17.38 7.62 30.74
N ILE A 244 16.94 7.38 31.99
CA ILE A 244 17.69 6.61 32.99
C ILE A 244 17.94 5.17 32.50
N PRO A 245 16.95 4.45 31.95
CA PRO A 245 17.14 3.11 31.42
C PRO A 245 17.79 3.07 30.03
N ARG A 246 18.19 4.22 29.46
CA ARG A 246 18.83 4.36 28.14
C ARG A 246 18.09 3.67 27.00
N GLN A 247 16.78 3.83 26.96
CA GLN A 247 15.96 3.31 25.86
C GLN A 247 16.29 4.04 24.55
N ASN A 248 16.21 3.33 23.42
CA ASN A 248 16.45 3.90 22.10
C ASN A 248 15.26 4.76 21.65
N VAL A 249 15.19 6.01 22.12
CA VAL A 249 14.09 6.93 21.84
C VAL A 249 14.60 8.31 21.44
N LYS A 250 13.81 9.03 20.64
CA LYS A 250 13.99 10.47 20.36
C LYS A 250 12.74 11.23 20.73
N LEU A 251 12.90 12.27 21.53
CA LEU A 251 11.81 13.18 21.92
C LEU A 251 11.90 14.47 21.11
N ALA A 252 10.89 14.77 20.30
CA ALA A 252 10.77 16.06 19.61
C ALA A 252 9.64 16.87 20.26
N VAL A 253 10.02 17.98 20.88
CA VAL A 253 9.11 18.92 21.54
C VAL A 253 8.85 20.09 20.61
N ILE A 254 7.59 20.30 20.22
CA ILE A 254 7.19 21.40 19.34
C ILE A 254 6.52 22.47 20.19
N LEU A 255 7.23 23.56 20.46
CA LEU A 255 6.81 24.60 21.39
C LEU A 255 6.29 25.81 20.62
N PHE A 256 4.98 26.03 20.67
CA PHE A 256 4.34 27.23 20.12
C PHE A 256 4.46 28.40 21.10
N SER A 257 4.83 29.58 20.61
CA SER A 257 4.86 30.82 21.37
C SER A 257 4.08 31.93 20.65
N SER A 258 3.16 32.57 21.37
CA SER A 258 2.62 33.89 21.02
C SER A 258 3.57 34.98 21.55
N ASP A 259 3.47 36.20 21.04
CA ASP A 259 4.36 37.33 21.39
C ASP A 259 4.26 37.78 22.87
N SER A 260 3.36 37.21 23.67
CA SER A 260 3.23 37.43 25.13
C SER A 260 4.04 36.41 25.95
N GLY A 261 5.37 36.55 25.91
CA GLY A 261 6.34 35.59 26.44
C GLY A 261 6.55 35.57 27.97
N GLN A 262 5.83 34.70 28.69
CA GLN A 262 6.25 34.26 30.03
C GLN A 262 6.26 32.73 30.23
N ASP A 263 5.41 31.97 29.53
CA ASP A 263 5.33 30.51 29.72
C ASP A 263 6.32 29.73 28.85
N SER A 264 6.71 30.25 27.68
CA SER A 264 7.65 29.56 26.78
C SER A 264 9.09 29.54 27.30
N SER A 265 9.49 30.53 28.12
CA SER A 265 10.83 30.58 28.73
C SER A 265 11.08 29.43 29.70
N LYS A 266 10.12 29.12 30.58
CA LYS A 266 10.24 28.01 31.56
C LYS A 266 10.39 26.64 30.89
N HIS A 267 9.66 26.38 29.81
CA HIS A 267 9.79 25.14 29.04
C HIS A 267 11.17 25.01 28.39
N ARG A 268 11.69 26.12 27.84
CA ARG A 268 13.02 26.17 27.25
C ARG A 268 14.11 25.92 28.30
N GLU A 269 13.97 26.52 29.48
CA GLU A 269 14.89 26.32 30.61
C GLU A 269 14.88 24.87 31.08
N LEU A 270 13.71 24.26 31.26
CA LEU A 270 13.61 22.86 31.67
C LEU A 270 14.26 21.91 30.65
N ILE A 271 13.97 22.07 29.36
CA ILE A 271 14.58 21.22 28.32
C ILE A 271 16.11 21.42 28.30
N LYS A 272 16.58 22.67 28.50
CA LYS A 272 18.01 22.97 28.60
C LYS A 272 18.65 22.30 29.82
N GLU A 273 17.97 22.27 30.96
CA GLU A 273 18.42 21.56 32.16
C GLU A 273 18.56 20.06 31.88
N TYR A 274 17.55 19.44 31.27
CA TYR A 274 17.60 18.03 30.87
C TYR A 274 18.69 17.74 29.85
N HIS A 275 18.93 18.63 28.90
CA HIS A 275 20.00 18.51 27.92
C HIS A 275 21.38 18.57 28.58
N ASN A 276 21.56 19.45 29.57
CA ASN A 276 22.79 19.56 30.35
C ASN A 276 23.01 18.34 31.27
N LYS A 277 21.94 17.85 31.90
CA LYS A 277 21.98 16.70 32.82
C LYS A 277 22.18 15.38 32.09
N TYR A 278 21.63 15.26 30.87
CA TYR A 278 21.68 14.05 30.04
C TYR A 278 22.11 14.38 28.61
N PRO A 279 23.40 14.71 28.38
CA PRO A 279 23.88 15.11 27.05
C PRO A 279 23.83 13.99 26.00
N LYS A 280 23.62 12.73 26.43
CA LYS A 280 23.45 11.58 25.52
C LYS A 280 21.99 11.29 25.15
N ALA A 281 21.02 11.95 25.78
CA ALA A 281 19.61 11.75 25.46
C ALA A 281 19.24 12.53 24.19
N ASP A 282 18.61 11.85 23.22
CA ASP A 282 18.21 12.47 21.96
C ASP A 282 16.88 13.22 22.13
N MET A 283 17.00 14.52 22.40
CA MET A 283 15.87 15.42 22.63
C MET A 283 16.05 16.68 21.80
N THR A 284 15.02 17.07 21.04
CA THR A 284 15.00 18.29 20.23
C THR A 284 13.85 19.19 20.61
N LEU A 285 14.11 20.50 20.58
CA LEU A 285 13.10 21.54 20.76
C LEU A 285 12.92 22.30 19.45
N ILE A 286 11.70 22.30 18.92
CA ILE A 286 11.31 22.97 17.68
C ILE A 286 10.42 24.16 18.07
N PRO A 287 10.95 25.40 18.08
CA PRO A 287 10.15 26.58 18.34
C PRO A 287 9.24 26.90 17.15
N MET A 288 7.98 27.20 17.42
CA MET A 288 6.98 27.61 16.43
C MET A 288 6.41 28.97 16.81
N THR A 289 6.32 29.89 15.85
CA THR A 289 5.66 31.19 16.01
C THR A 289 4.21 31.12 15.54
N GLY A 290 3.32 31.82 16.23
CA GLY A 290 1.89 31.89 15.91
C GLY A 290 1.01 31.02 16.80
N GLU A 291 -0.28 31.01 16.46
CA GLU A 291 -1.31 30.27 17.20
C GLU A 291 -1.03 28.76 17.23
N PHE A 292 -1.38 28.11 18.34
CA PHE A 292 -1.13 26.68 18.50
C PHE A 292 -1.94 25.84 17.51
N SER A 293 -1.23 25.08 16.67
CA SER A 293 -1.84 24.12 15.74
C SER A 293 -1.24 22.72 15.93
N ARG A 294 -2.05 21.81 16.46
CA ARG A 294 -1.63 20.42 16.70
C ARG A 294 -1.26 19.69 15.40
N GLY A 295 -2.05 19.87 14.33
CA GLY A 295 -1.79 19.22 13.04
C GLY A 295 -0.48 19.70 12.42
N LEU A 296 -0.27 21.02 12.39
CA LEU A 296 0.97 21.62 11.89
C LEU A 296 2.19 21.14 12.70
N GLY A 297 2.08 21.09 14.03
CA GLY A 297 3.17 20.66 14.89
C GLY A 297 3.53 19.17 14.71
N LEU A 298 2.55 18.31 14.46
CA LEU A 298 2.81 16.89 14.17
C LEU A 298 3.43 16.70 12.79
N GLU A 299 2.94 17.40 11.78
CA GLU A 299 3.47 17.34 10.41
C GLU A 299 4.95 17.75 10.39
N ILE A 300 5.27 18.93 10.91
CA ILE A 300 6.63 19.49 10.98
C ILE A 300 7.59 18.56 11.72
N ALA A 301 7.13 17.87 12.75
CA ALA A 301 8.00 16.99 13.51
C ALA A 301 8.12 15.60 12.89
N SER A 302 7.08 15.11 12.24
CA SER A 302 7.11 13.83 11.52
C SER A 302 7.97 13.88 10.26
N SER A 303 7.99 15.02 9.57
CA SER A 303 8.86 15.26 8.41
C SER A 303 10.34 15.36 8.76
N GLN A 304 10.69 15.40 10.06
CA GLN A 304 12.07 15.28 10.55
C GLN A 304 12.52 13.82 10.75
N PHE A 305 11.70 12.85 10.37
CA PHE A 305 12.05 11.42 10.43
C PHE A 305 12.19 10.83 9.03
N ASP A 306 13.12 9.89 8.90
CA ASP A 306 13.54 9.37 7.61
C ASP A 306 12.54 8.33 7.09
N ASN A 307 12.05 8.53 5.85
CA ASN A 307 11.31 7.51 5.09
C ASN A 307 12.22 6.37 4.58
N THR A 308 13.53 6.57 4.74
CA THR A 308 14.61 5.68 4.35
C THR A 308 15.24 5.11 5.62
N ILE A 309 15.53 3.81 5.66
CA ILE A 309 16.18 3.16 6.80
C ILE A 309 17.42 2.46 6.28
N GLN A 310 18.60 2.91 6.70
CA GLN A 310 19.87 2.36 6.24
C GLN A 310 19.92 0.84 6.44
N GLY A 311 20.28 0.10 5.39
CA GLY A 311 20.38 -1.36 5.38
C GLY A 311 19.04 -2.09 5.35
N GLN A 312 17.90 -1.38 5.28
CA GLN A 312 16.58 -2.01 5.38
C GLN A 312 15.55 -1.48 4.38
N GLN A 313 15.45 -0.15 4.19
CA GLN A 313 14.36 0.45 3.43
C GLN A 313 14.83 1.63 2.58
N VAL A 314 14.40 1.63 1.32
CA VAL A 314 14.63 2.71 0.34
C VAL A 314 13.28 3.33 -0.02
N TYR A 315 13.21 4.66 -0.09
CA TYR A 315 11.97 5.36 -0.42
C TYR A 315 11.91 5.73 -1.91
N TYR A 316 10.83 5.31 -2.58
CA TYR A 316 10.53 5.64 -3.96
C TYR A 316 9.14 6.32 -4.03
N PRO A 317 9.06 7.66 -4.02
CA PRO A 317 7.78 8.36 -4.10
C PRO A 317 7.06 8.08 -5.44
N ILE A 318 5.74 7.95 -5.37
CA ILE A 318 4.84 7.93 -6.53
C ILE A 318 4.35 9.35 -6.74
N ILE A 319 4.81 10.00 -7.80
CA ILE A 319 4.51 11.40 -8.08
C ILE A 319 3.30 11.54 -9.00
N PHE A 320 2.61 12.67 -8.92
CA PHE A 320 1.55 13.00 -9.86
C PHE A 320 2.14 13.57 -11.14
N SER A 321 1.85 12.98 -12.30
CA SER A 321 2.25 13.48 -13.62
C SER A 321 1.08 14.13 -14.32
N GLN A 322 1.27 15.39 -14.72
CA GLN A 322 0.26 16.13 -15.47
C GLN A 322 0.20 15.71 -16.94
N TYR A 323 -0.98 15.84 -17.53
CA TYR A 323 -1.18 15.73 -18.98
C TYR A 323 -0.87 17.06 -19.70
N ASP A 324 -0.86 17.03 -21.04
CA ASP A 324 -0.61 18.23 -21.84
C ASP A 324 -1.67 19.32 -21.57
N PRO A 325 -1.29 20.51 -21.05
CA PRO A 325 -2.23 21.58 -20.74
C PRO A 325 -2.95 22.11 -21.98
N LYS A 326 -2.42 21.89 -23.20
CA LYS A 326 -3.14 22.21 -24.44
C LYS A 326 -4.37 21.35 -24.63
N VAL A 327 -4.30 20.08 -24.22
CA VAL A 327 -5.42 19.15 -24.31
C VAL A 327 -6.38 19.35 -23.13
N ILE A 328 -5.84 19.57 -21.93
CA ILE A 328 -6.66 19.65 -20.71
C ILE A 328 -7.35 21.02 -20.55
N TYR A 329 -6.64 22.12 -20.85
CA TYR A 329 -7.07 23.49 -20.57
C TYR A 329 -7.15 24.37 -21.82
N GLY A 330 -7.08 23.79 -23.02
CA GLY A 330 -7.00 24.58 -24.26
C GLY A 330 -5.75 25.47 -24.35
N GLY A 331 -4.73 25.19 -23.53
CA GLY A 331 -3.48 25.95 -23.47
C GLY A 331 -3.42 27.03 -22.39
N ASN A 332 -4.52 27.27 -21.66
CA ASN A 332 -4.60 28.30 -20.61
C ASN A 332 -4.89 27.67 -19.22
N PRO A 333 -3.88 27.03 -18.59
CA PRO A 333 -4.06 26.44 -17.26
C PRO A 333 -4.30 27.52 -16.18
N PRO A 334 -5.19 27.28 -15.20
CA PRO A 334 -5.36 28.14 -14.03
C PRO A 334 -4.06 28.28 -13.20
N ALA A 335 -3.91 29.39 -12.48
CA ALA A 335 -2.72 29.68 -11.66
C ALA A 335 -2.42 28.59 -10.60
N ASP A 336 -3.47 27.94 -10.05
CA ASP A 336 -3.35 26.89 -9.03
C ASP A 336 -3.48 25.47 -9.61
N SER A 337 -3.33 25.30 -10.92
CA SER A 337 -3.53 24.01 -11.60
C SER A 337 -2.50 22.93 -11.23
N ASN A 338 -1.39 23.32 -10.60
CA ASN A 338 -0.29 22.41 -10.30
C ASN A 338 -0.65 21.29 -9.30
N PHE A 339 -1.57 21.55 -8.37
CA PHE A 339 -1.97 20.59 -7.34
C PHE A 339 -3.41 20.09 -7.52
N VAL A 340 -3.89 20.07 -8.77
CA VAL A 340 -5.22 19.56 -9.12
C VAL A 340 -5.13 18.09 -9.51
N PHE A 341 -5.45 17.20 -8.56
CA PHE A 341 -5.34 15.75 -8.72
C PHE A 341 -6.66 15.12 -9.19
N THR A 342 -6.83 14.96 -10.50
CA THR A 342 -8.01 14.29 -11.09
C THR A 342 -7.59 13.40 -12.25
N LYS A 343 -8.46 12.44 -12.63
CA LYS A 343 -8.25 11.59 -13.82
C LYS A 343 -8.17 12.38 -15.13
N LYS A 344 -8.67 13.62 -15.17
CA LYS A 344 -8.63 14.51 -16.34
C LYS A 344 -7.36 15.35 -16.40
N THR A 345 -6.71 15.62 -15.27
CA THR A 345 -5.58 16.55 -15.19
C THR A 345 -4.23 15.84 -15.18
N GLY A 346 -4.21 14.54 -14.87
CA GLY A 346 -3.00 13.74 -14.85
C GLY A 346 -3.24 12.33 -14.30
N PHE A 347 -2.16 11.71 -13.85
CA PHE A 347 -2.17 10.38 -13.24
C PHE A 347 -1.02 10.20 -12.24
N TRP A 348 -1.19 9.27 -11.30
CA TRP A 348 -0.11 8.84 -10.41
C TRP A 348 0.84 7.91 -11.18
N ARG A 349 2.13 8.28 -11.26
CA ARG A 349 3.12 7.55 -12.06
C ARG A 349 3.66 6.33 -11.29
N ASP A 350 2.87 5.27 -11.25
CA ASP A 350 3.22 4.05 -10.52
C ASP A 350 4.42 3.30 -11.11
N TYR A 351 4.72 3.52 -12.39
CA TYR A 351 5.81 2.87 -13.13
C TYR A 351 7.14 3.66 -13.15
N GLY A 352 7.20 4.82 -12.50
CA GLY A 352 8.43 5.63 -12.42
C GLY A 352 9.30 5.26 -11.22
N PHE A 353 10.62 5.18 -11.42
CA PHE A 353 11.59 4.89 -10.34
C PHE A 353 12.69 5.93 -10.20
N GLY A 354 12.76 6.91 -11.11
CA GLY A 354 13.83 7.91 -11.14
C GLY A 354 13.93 8.80 -9.90
N ILE A 355 12.81 9.05 -9.20
CA ILE A 355 12.85 9.75 -7.91
C ILE A 355 12.98 8.70 -6.80
N THR A 356 14.08 8.78 -6.05
CA THR A 356 14.39 7.86 -4.95
C THR A 356 15.18 8.58 -3.86
N CYS A 357 14.98 8.17 -2.62
CA CYS A 357 15.81 8.51 -1.49
C CYS A 357 16.45 7.23 -0.95
N ILE A 358 17.78 7.15 -1.03
CA ILE A 358 18.59 5.98 -0.68
C ILE A 358 19.85 6.41 0.06
N TYR A 359 20.25 5.67 1.11
CA TYR A 359 21.55 5.89 1.74
C TYR A 359 22.68 5.50 0.79
N LYS A 360 23.79 6.24 0.82
CA LYS A 360 24.97 5.95 -0.03
C LYS A 360 25.49 4.51 0.18
N SER A 361 25.50 4.03 1.42
CA SER A 361 25.89 2.66 1.76
C SER A 361 24.99 1.63 1.08
N ASP A 362 23.67 1.84 1.14
CA ASP A 362 22.68 0.96 0.52
C ASP A 362 22.79 0.97 -1.01
N LEU A 363 22.98 2.16 -1.60
CA LEU A 363 23.22 2.33 -3.04
C LEU A 363 24.46 1.55 -3.49
N LEU A 364 25.57 1.67 -2.76
CA LEU A 364 26.80 0.95 -3.07
C LEU A 364 26.62 -0.57 -2.86
N SER A 365 25.92 -0.99 -1.81
CA SER A 365 25.67 -2.41 -1.53
C SER A 365 24.76 -3.07 -2.57
N ALA A 366 23.80 -2.32 -3.11
CA ALA A 366 22.93 -2.77 -4.20
C ALA A 366 23.65 -2.81 -5.56
N GLY A 367 24.88 -2.29 -5.65
CA GLY A 367 25.70 -2.28 -6.88
C GLY A 367 25.61 -1.00 -7.70
N GLY A 368 24.95 0.04 -7.20
CA GLY A 368 24.90 1.37 -7.82
C GLY A 368 24.21 1.40 -9.20
N PHE A 369 24.26 2.58 -9.84
CA PHE A 369 23.81 2.75 -11.21
C PHE A 369 24.74 2.02 -12.19
N ASP A 370 24.15 1.38 -13.20
CA ASP A 370 24.92 0.89 -14.35
C ASP A 370 25.30 2.07 -15.27
N THR A 371 26.57 2.47 -15.21
CA THR A 371 27.10 3.59 -16.00
C THR A 371 27.33 3.24 -17.47
N SER A 372 27.10 1.99 -17.89
CA SER A 372 27.12 1.60 -19.30
C SER A 372 25.83 1.98 -20.03
N ILE A 373 24.74 2.25 -19.29
CA ILE A 373 23.48 2.75 -19.85
C ILE A 373 23.70 4.18 -20.34
N GLN A 374 23.58 4.38 -21.65
CA GLN A 374 23.66 5.68 -22.30
C GLN A 374 22.29 6.09 -22.84
N GLY A 375 22.05 7.40 -22.93
CA GLY A 375 20.79 7.93 -23.42
C GLY A 375 19.67 7.86 -22.38
N TRP A 376 18.42 7.98 -22.86
CA TRP A 376 17.25 8.08 -22.00
C TRP A 376 16.73 6.69 -21.55
N GLY A 377 16.49 6.55 -20.25
CA GLY A 377 15.75 5.44 -19.65
C GLY A 377 16.57 4.18 -19.37
N LEU A 378 15.97 3.31 -18.55
CA LEU A 378 16.49 2.05 -17.99
C LEU A 378 17.35 2.19 -16.73
N GLU A 379 17.98 3.33 -16.49
CA GLU A 379 18.88 3.52 -15.36
C GLU A 379 18.15 3.41 -14.02
N ASP A 380 16.94 3.94 -13.96
CA ASP A 380 16.09 3.94 -12.77
C ASP A 380 15.47 2.55 -12.51
N VAL A 381 15.05 1.87 -13.57
CA VAL A 381 14.53 0.49 -13.53
C VAL A 381 15.64 -0.48 -13.11
N ASP A 382 16.85 -0.33 -13.64
CA ASP A 382 18.02 -1.13 -13.25
C ASP A 382 18.33 -0.93 -11.76
N LEU A 383 18.44 0.32 -11.31
CA LEU A 383 18.70 0.60 -9.89
C LEU A 383 17.58 0.06 -8.99
N PHE A 384 16.31 0.24 -9.36
CA PHE A 384 15.20 -0.31 -8.58
C PHE A 384 15.28 -1.84 -8.49
N THR A 385 15.59 -2.51 -9.60
CA THR A 385 15.75 -3.97 -9.64
C THR A 385 16.89 -4.43 -8.73
N LYS A 386 18.03 -3.73 -8.76
CA LYS A 386 19.17 -3.95 -7.87
C LYS A 386 18.82 -3.78 -6.39
N VAL A 387 18.03 -2.76 -6.04
CA VAL A 387 17.56 -2.54 -4.67
C VAL A 387 16.64 -3.67 -4.17
N ILE A 388 15.71 -4.13 -5.00
CA ILE A 388 14.84 -5.26 -4.62
C ILE A 388 15.64 -6.56 -4.47
N THR A 389 16.57 -6.81 -5.40
CA THR A 389 17.38 -8.04 -5.41
C THR A 389 18.44 -8.08 -4.30
N SER A 390 18.86 -6.93 -3.76
CA SER A 390 19.76 -6.86 -2.60
C SER A 390 19.07 -7.12 -1.25
N GLY A 391 17.76 -7.36 -1.24
CA GLY A 391 16.98 -7.64 -0.03
C GLY A 391 16.49 -6.40 0.72
N LEU A 392 16.73 -5.19 0.18
CA LEU A 392 16.17 -3.95 0.71
C LEU A 392 14.67 -3.84 0.38
N LYS A 393 13.90 -3.30 1.33
CA LYS A 393 12.48 -3.01 1.10
C LYS A 393 12.33 -1.71 0.33
N ALA A 394 11.71 -1.76 -0.84
CA ALA A 394 11.23 -0.54 -1.50
C ALA A 394 9.91 -0.08 -0.87
N PHE A 395 9.93 1.05 -0.18
CA PHE A 395 8.73 1.72 0.27
C PHE A 395 8.26 2.69 -0.82
N ARG A 396 7.01 2.55 -1.26
CA ARG A 396 6.37 3.41 -2.25
C ARG A 396 5.08 3.97 -1.68
N SER A 397 4.88 5.27 -1.83
CA SER A 397 3.66 5.98 -1.45
C SER A 397 3.44 7.14 -2.40
N GLN A 398 2.17 7.53 -2.60
CA GLN A 398 1.84 8.75 -3.33
C GLN A 398 2.38 9.96 -2.57
N GLU A 399 3.13 10.81 -3.26
CA GLU A 399 3.75 12.01 -2.73
C GLU A 399 3.04 13.24 -3.30
N VAL A 400 2.08 13.78 -2.54
CA VAL A 400 1.26 14.92 -2.96
C VAL A 400 2.06 16.22 -3.04
N GLY A 401 3.21 16.29 -2.37
CA GLY A 401 4.10 17.45 -2.42
C GLY A 401 4.96 17.51 -3.69
N VAL A 402 4.97 16.44 -4.51
CA VAL A 402 5.83 16.36 -5.70
C VAL A 402 4.99 16.11 -6.94
N VAL A 403 4.95 17.12 -7.81
CA VAL A 403 4.24 17.08 -9.07
C VAL A 403 5.23 17.15 -10.23
N HIS A 404 5.11 16.21 -11.15
CA HIS A 404 5.78 16.26 -12.43
C HIS A 404 4.96 17.11 -13.40
N VAL A 405 5.36 18.38 -13.48
CA VAL A 405 4.76 19.36 -14.39
C VAL A 405 4.99 18.91 -15.82
N PHE A 406 3.94 18.97 -16.63
CA PHE A 406 4.03 18.54 -18.03
C PHE A 406 5.11 19.31 -18.79
N HIS A 407 5.91 18.58 -19.56
CA HIS A 407 6.78 19.14 -20.58
C HIS A 407 6.77 18.23 -21.82
N PRO A 408 7.02 18.78 -23.02
CA PRO A 408 7.15 17.97 -24.22
C PRO A 408 8.26 16.92 -24.07
N VAL A 409 7.97 15.68 -24.47
CA VAL A 409 8.94 14.58 -24.48
C VAL A 409 9.50 14.42 -25.88
N GLN A 410 10.81 14.63 -26.02
CA GLN A 410 11.55 14.41 -27.26
C GLN A 410 12.27 13.06 -27.19
N CYS A 411 11.99 12.17 -28.15
CA CYS A 411 12.60 10.85 -28.22
C CYS A 411 13.61 10.80 -29.35
N ASP A 412 14.89 10.65 -29.01
CA ASP A 412 15.99 10.51 -29.98
C ASP A 412 15.85 9.16 -30.73
N PRO A 413 15.71 9.18 -32.08
CA PRO A 413 15.62 7.97 -32.88
C PRO A 413 16.85 7.06 -32.81
N ASN A 414 18.00 7.56 -32.34
CA ASN A 414 19.23 6.79 -32.23
C ASN A 414 19.35 5.98 -30.92
N LEU A 415 18.37 6.08 -30.03
CA LEU A 415 18.33 5.28 -28.80
C LEU A 415 18.22 3.78 -29.12
N ASP A 416 18.66 2.94 -28.17
CA ASP A 416 18.39 1.51 -28.24
C ASP A 416 16.88 1.26 -28.44
N PRO A 417 16.47 0.28 -29.27
CA PRO A 417 15.06 0.04 -29.57
C PRO A 417 14.15 -0.08 -28.32
N LYS A 418 14.66 -0.64 -27.22
CA LYS A 418 13.92 -0.75 -25.97
C LYS A 418 13.74 0.63 -25.30
N GLN A 419 14.81 1.41 -25.22
CA GLN A 419 14.79 2.77 -24.67
C GLN A 419 13.90 3.71 -25.51
N TYR A 420 14.03 3.65 -26.83
CA TYR A 420 13.20 4.42 -27.76
C TYR A 420 11.71 4.12 -27.56
N LYS A 421 11.35 2.83 -27.47
CA LYS A 421 9.97 2.39 -27.21
C LYS A 421 9.47 2.89 -25.85
N MET A 422 10.29 2.83 -24.81
CA MET A 422 9.93 3.36 -23.49
C MET A 422 9.71 4.88 -23.55
N CYS A 423 10.52 5.62 -24.31
CA CYS A 423 10.37 7.06 -24.47
C CYS A 423 9.04 7.39 -25.17
N LEU A 424 8.74 6.69 -26.26
CA LEU A 424 7.47 6.84 -26.97
C LEU A 424 6.27 6.51 -26.06
N GLY A 425 6.38 5.49 -25.21
CA GLY A 425 5.37 5.15 -24.22
C GLY A 425 5.16 6.26 -23.20
N SER A 426 6.24 6.81 -22.63
CA SER A 426 6.18 7.96 -21.72
C SER A 426 5.52 9.17 -22.39
N ARG A 427 5.92 9.49 -23.63
CA ARG A 427 5.33 10.59 -24.40
C ARG A 427 3.84 10.40 -24.64
N ALA A 428 3.42 9.20 -25.00
CA ALA A 428 2.01 8.88 -25.23
C ALA A 428 1.20 8.98 -23.92
N SER A 429 1.74 8.46 -22.82
CA SER A 429 1.07 8.46 -21.52
C SER A 429 0.81 9.84 -20.96
N THR A 430 1.61 10.85 -21.31
CA THR A 430 1.43 12.23 -20.82
C THR A 430 0.55 13.10 -21.71
N PHE A 431 -0.03 12.56 -22.78
CA PHE A 431 -0.81 13.36 -23.72
C PHE A 431 -2.18 13.75 -23.15
N ALA A 432 -2.99 12.76 -22.80
CA ALA A 432 -4.27 12.90 -22.10
C ALA A 432 -4.74 11.52 -21.62
N SER A 433 -5.85 11.48 -20.85
CA SER A 433 -6.50 10.21 -20.53
C SER A 433 -7.02 9.50 -21.78
N THR A 434 -7.15 8.17 -21.72
CA THR A 434 -7.67 7.36 -22.84
C THR A 434 -9.07 7.82 -23.26
N MET A 435 -9.92 8.15 -22.30
CA MET A 435 -11.26 8.70 -22.57
C MET A 435 -11.22 10.02 -23.35
N GLN A 436 -10.39 10.98 -22.93
CA GLN A 436 -10.26 12.27 -23.63
C GLN A 436 -9.69 12.09 -25.04
N LEU A 437 -8.76 11.16 -25.23
CA LEU A 437 -8.24 10.81 -26.55
C LEU A 437 -9.32 10.21 -27.46
N ALA A 438 -10.19 9.35 -26.91
CA ALA A 438 -11.30 8.76 -27.65
C ALA A 438 -12.34 9.83 -28.05
N GLU A 439 -12.70 10.73 -27.13
CA GLU A 439 -13.59 11.87 -27.40
C GLU A 439 -13.04 12.76 -28.53
N LEU A 440 -11.77 13.16 -28.44
CA LEU A 440 -11.11 13.96 -29.48
C LEU A 440 -11.03 13.26 -30.84
N TRP A 441 -10.92 11.93 -30.85
CA TRP A 441 -10.90 11.15 -32.08
C TRP A 441 -12.27 11.12 -32.74
N LEU A 442 -13.33 10.93 -31.94
CA LEU A 442 -14.74 10.94 -32.36
C LEU A 442 -15.25 12.33 -32.79
N GLU A 443 -14.69 13.41 -32.26
CA GLU A 443 -15.03 14.76 -32.74
C GLU A 443 -14.45 15.07 -34.12
N LYS A 444 -13.37 14.38 -34.51
CA LYS A 444 -12.65 14.62 -35.78
C LYS A 444 -13.04 13.68 -36.91
N HIS A 445 -13.68 12.56 -36.62
CA HIS A 445 -14.08 11.52 -37.58
C HIS A 445 -15.52 11.12 -37.31
#